data_AF-A0A392RQW3-F1
#
_entry.id   AF-A0A392RQW3-F1
#
_cell.length_a   1.000
_cell.length_b   1.000
_cell.length_c   1.000
_cell.angle_alpha   90.00
_cell.angle_beta   90.00
_cell.angle_gamma   90.00
#
_symmetry.space_group_name_H-M   'P 1'
#
loop_
_entity.id
_entity.type
_entity.pdbx_description
1 polymer ?
#
loop_
_entity_poly.entity_id
_entity_poly.type
_entity_poly.pdbx_seq_one_letter_code
_entity_poly.pdbx_strand_id
1 'polypeptide(L)'
;MIFEEGHRSNLSIHPGVMKMYQDLKEMFWWPGMKKEIAEFVYACLVCQKSKVEHQKPSGLLQPMFIPEWKWDSIAMDFVSGLPRTAKGHDMIWVVVDRLTKSAHFIA
;
A
#
# COMPACT_ATOMS: atom_id res chain seq x y z
N MET A 1 -4.62 -7.46 -32.86
CA MET A 1 -5.73 -6.49 -33.02
C MET A 1 -6.64 -6.48 -31.80
N ILE A 2 -7.30 -7.60 -31.43
CA ILE A 2 -8.20 -7.67 -30.26
C ILE A 2 -7.49 -7.29 -28.94
N PHE A 3 -6.29 -7.82 -28.69
CA PHE A 3 -5.55 -7.51 -27.45
C PHE A 3 -5.01 -6.10 -27.39
N GLU A 4 -4.53 -5.55 -28.51
CA GLU A 4 -4.06 -4.16 -28.56
C GLU A 4 -5.22 -3.19 -28.28
N GLU A 5 -6.39 -3.42 -28.89
CA GLU A 5 -7.56 -2.58 -28.66
C GLU A 5 -8.09 -2.69 -27.21
N GLY A 6 -8.14 -3.91 -26.69
CA GLY A 6 -8.63 -4.18 -25.33
C GLY A 6 -7.65 -3.83 -24.21
N HIS A 7 -6.40 -3.46 -24.52
CA HIS A 7 -5.38 -3.22 -23.49
C HIS A 7 -4.55 -1.95 -23.65
N ARG A 8 -4.25 -1.53 -24.88
CA ARG A 8 -3.40 -0.37 -25.17
C ARG A 8 -4.13 0.80 -25.81
N SER A 9 -5.42 0.66 -26.12
CA SER A 9 -6.22 1.81 -26.57
C SER A 9 -6.31 2.86 -25.45
N ASN A 10 -6.45 4.13 -25.84
CA ASN A 10 -6.61 5.23 -24.89
C ASN A 10 -7.84 5.05 -23.96
N LEU A 11 -8.82 4.24 -24.38
CA LEU A 11 -10.04 3.97 -23.63
C LEU A 11 -9.94 2.77 -22.68
N SER A 12 -9.02 1.83 -22.94
CA SER A 12 -8.92 0.58 -22.16
C SER A 12 -8.11 0.71 -20.86
N ILE A 13 -7.24 1.72 -20.75
CA ILE A 13 -6.46 2.06 -19.53
C ILE A 13 -5.73 0.83 -18.95
N HIS A 14 -5.13 0.00 -19.81
CA HIS A 14 -4.28 -1.12 -19.38
C HIS A 14 -4.94 -2.03 -18.33
N PRO A 15 -6.10 -2.63 -18.64
CA PRO A 15 -6.83 -3.45 -17.69
C PRO A 15 -6.01 -4.68 -17.32
N GLY A 16 -6.15 -5.12 -16.06
CA GLY A 16 -5.55 -6.38 -15.61
C GLY A 16 -6.20 -7.59 -16.28
N VAL A 17 -5.55 -8.75 -16.16
CA VAL A 17 -5.96 -10.02 -16.79
C VAL A 17 -7.44 -10.33 -16.60
N MET A 18 -7.94 -10.19 -15.36
CA MET A 18 -9.33 -10.50 -15.05
C MET A 18 -10.31 -9.56 -15.73
N LYS A 19 -10.07 -8.24 -15.70
CA LYS A 19 -10.95 -7.26 -16.33
C LYS A 19 -10.98 -7.45 -17.85
N MET A 20 -9.80 -7.58 -18.47
CA MET A 20 -9.68 -7.82 -19.91
C MET A 20 -10.39 -9.12 -20.35
N TYR A 21 -10.30 -10.19 -19.57
CA TYR A 21 -11.03 -11.43 -19.84
C TYR A 21 -12.54 -11.25 -19.76
N GLN A 22 -13.05 -10.56 -18.73
CA GLN A 22 -14.49 -10.32 -18.55
C GLN A 22 -15.06 -9.46 -19.68
N ASP A 23 -14.32 -8.46 -20.16
CA ASP A 23 -14.78 -7.58 -21.23
C ASP A 23 -14.77 -8.29 -22.59
N LEU A 24 -13.73 -9.08 -22.88
CA LEU A 24 -13.62 -9.76 -24.17
C LEU A 24 -14.56 -10.97 -24.29
N LYS A 25 -14.86 -11.68 -23.19
CA LYS A 25 -15.71 -12.89 -23.23
C LYS A 25 -17.17 -12.61 -23.63
N GLU A 26 -17.62 -11.35 -23.56
CA GLU A 26 -18.98 -10.98 -23.93
C GLU A 26 -19.22 -11.04 -25.43
N MET A 27 -18.16 -10.84 -26.23
CA MET A 27 -18.23 -10.78 -27.69
C MET A 27 -17.41 -11.87 -28.39
N PHE A 28 -16.40 -12.43 -27.72
CA PHE A 28 -15.45 -13.36 -28.31
C PHE A 28 -15.26 -14.60 -27.44
N TRP A 29 -14.94 -15.72 -28.08
CA TRP A 29 -14.56 -16.96 -27.40
C TRP A 29 -13.61 -17.78 -28.26
N TRP A 30 -12.59 -18.37 -27.64
CA TRP A 30 -11.71 -19.36 -28.25
C TRP A 30 -11.02 -20.23 -27.19
N PRO A 31 -10.54 -21.44 -27.56
CA PRO A 31 -9.74 -22.28 -26.67
C PRO A 31 -8.46 -21.56 -26.24
N GLY A 32 -8.19 -21.48 -24.93
CA GLY A 32 -6.98 -20.84 -24.40
C GLY A 32 -7.06 -19.33 -24.17
N MET A 33 -8.19 -18.68 -24.48
CA MET A 33 -8.40 -17.23 -24.35
C MET A 33 -7.87 -16.62 -23.05
N LYS A 34 -8.20 -17.19 -21.90
CA LYS A 34 -7.75 -16.66 -20.60
C LYS A 34 -6.23 -16.71 -20.43
N LYS A 35 -5.58 -17.77 -20.94
CA LYS A 35 -4.12 -17.95 -20.89
C LYS A 35 -3.43 -16.90 -21.78
N GLU A 36 -3.88 -16.74 -23.01
CA GLU A 36 -3.29 -15.80 -23.96
C GLU A 36 -3.48 -14.34 -23.51
N ILE A 37 -4.64 -13.99 -22.94
CA ILE A 37 -4.85 -12.67 -22.31
C ILE A 37 -3.86 -12.45 -21.18
N ALA A 38 -3.65 -13.46 -20.33
CA ALA A 38 -2.68 -13.36 -19.24
C ALA A 38 -1.26 -13.10 -19.76
N GLU A 39 -0.81 -13.90 -20.73
CA GLU A 39 0.51 -13.74 -21.37
C GLU A 39 0.69 -12.35 -21.98
N PHE A 40 -0.33 -11.83 -22.67
CA PHE A 40 -0.29 -10.50 -23.27
C PHE A 40 -0.21 -9.37 -22.23
N VAL A 41 -1.05 -9.42 -21.19
CA VAL A 41 -1.05 -8.41 -20.12
C VAL A 41 0.26 -8.46 -19.33
N TYR A 42 0.77 -9.66 -19.04
CA TYR A 42 2.05 -9.81 -18.34
C TYR A 42 3.24 -9.34 -19.16
N ALA A 43 3.20 -9.42 -20.50
CA ALA A 43 4.24 -8.89 -21.38
C ALA A 43 4.20 -7.35 -21.54
N CYS A 44 3.16 -6.67 -21.03
CA CYS A 44 3.03 -5.22 -21.18
C CYS A 44 4.00 -4.45 -20.27
N LEU A 45 5.00 -3.80 -20.87
CA LEU A 45 6.02 -3.02 -20.14
C LEU A 45 5.44 -1.87 -19.29
N VAL A 46 4.35 -1.24 -19.73
CA VAL A 46 3.69 -0.16 -18.97
C VAL A 46 3.07 -0.72 -17.69
N CYS A 47 2.34 -1.83 -17.80
CA CYS A 47 1.79 -2.55 -16.65
C CYS A 47 2.89 -3.05 -15.73
N GLN A 48 3.95 -3.65 -16.27
CA GLN A 48 5.08 -4.14 -15.48
C GLN A 48 5.81 -3.04 -14.73
N LYS A 49 5.79 -1.78 -15.18
CA LYS A 49 6.43 -0.66 -14.46
C LYS A 49 5.50 0.01 -13.46
N SER A 50 4.21 0.12 -13.80
CA SER A 50 3.24 0.86 -13.00
C SER A 50 2.55 0.01 -11.93
N LYS A 51 2.43 -1.31 -12.16
CA LYS A 51 1.67 -2.25 -11.32
C LYS A 51 2.55 -3.34 -10.72
N VAL A 52 3.81 -3.01 -10.41
CA VAL A 52 4.67 -3.93 -9.65
C VAL A 52 4.12 -4.05 -8.24
N GLU A 53 4.03 -5.28 -7.76
CA GLU A 53 3.85 -5.57 -6.35
C GLU A 53 5.16 -5.19 -5.63
N HIS A 54 5.22 -3.97 -5.11
CA HIS A 54 6.37 -3.48 -4.33
C HIS A 54 6.37 -4.01 -2.89
N GLN A 55 5.30 -4.68 -2.48
CA GLN A 55 5.22 -5.27 -1.15
C GLN A 55 5.97 -6.59 -1.17
N LYS A 56 6.99 -6.69 -0.30
CA LYS A 56 7.53 -8.00 0.06
C LYS A 56 6.40 -8.81 0.73
N PRO A 57 6.41 -10.16 0.59
CA PRO A 57 5.52 -11.00 1.36
C PRO A 57 5.59 -10.59 2.84
N SER A 58 4.43 -10.35 3.45
CA SER A 58 4.38 -9.98 4.86
C SER A 58 5.10 -11.05 5.69
N GLY A 59 6.16 -10.62 6.37
CA GLY A 59 6.89 -11.48 7.31
C GLY A 59 6.21 -11.54 8.67
N LEU A 60 6.73 -12.38 9.56
CA LEU A 60 6.37 -12.35 10.97
C LEU A 60 6.79 -11.00 11.57
N LEU A 61 5.91 -10.38 12.34
CA LEU A 61 6.28 -9.22 13.17
C LEU A 61 7.40 -9.64 14.11
N GLN A 62 8.46 -8.85 14.19
CA GLN A 62 9.49 -9.02 15.21
C GLN A 62 9.07 -8.26 16.46
N PRO A 63 8.60 -8.93 17.53
CA PRO A 63 8.23 -8.24 18.75
C PRO A 63 9.48 -7.62 19.37
N MET A 64 9.35 -6.39 19.84
CA MET A 64 10.38 -5.75 20.65
C MET A 64 10.45 -6.42 22.04
N PHE A 65 11.63 -6.41 22.64
CA PHE A 65 11.81 -6.78 24.04
C PHE A 65 10.84 -6.01 24.95
N ILE A 66 10.27 -6.73 25.93
CA ILE A 66 9.41 -6.17 26.98
C ILE A 66 10.32 -5.68 28.10
N PRO A 67 10.29 -4.39 28.47
CA PRO A 67 11.13 -3.85 29.53
C PRO A 67 10.80 -4.48 30.90
N GLU A 68 11.79 -4.62 31.78
CA GLU A 68 11.59 -5.22 33.11
C GLU A 68 11.10 -4.19 34.13
N TRP A 69 11.56 -2.95 34.02
CA TRP A 69 11.22 -1.87 34.94
C TRP A 69 10.55 -0.69 34.24
N LYS A 70 9.79 0.06 35.04
CA LYS A 70 9.24 1.35 34.60
C LYS A 70 10.38 2.23 34.11
N TRP A 71 10.18 2.90 32.98
CA TRP A 71 11.14 3.84 32.38
C TRP A 71 12.40 3.23 31.76
N ASP A 72 12.52 1.90 31.70
CA ASP A 72 13.63 1.22 30.98
C ASP A 72 13.56 1.43 29.46
N SER A 73 12.36 1.65 28.92
CA SER A 73 12.17 1.88 27.50
C SER A 73 11.00 2.82 27.26
N ILE A 74 11.27 3.91 26.56
CA ILE A 74 10.27 4.91 26.18
C ILE A 74 10.06 4.93 24.66
N ALA A 75 8.82 5.18 24.26
CA ALA A 75 8.49 5.57 22.90
C ALA A 75 8.27 7.09 22.88
N MET A 76 8.81 7.77 21.87
CA MET A 76 8.69 9.22 21.70
C MET A 76 8.10 9.51 20.33
N ASP A 77 7.14 10.44 20.28
CA ASP A 77 6.53 10.88 19.03
C ASP A 77 6.04 12.34 19.12
N PHE A 78 5.78 12.96 17.98
CA PHE A 78 5.21 14.31 17.92
C PHE A 78 3.84 14.27 17.25
N VAL A 79 2.84 14.82 17.94
CA VAL A 79 1.55 15.13 17.32
C VAL A 79 1.64 16.55 16.77
N SER A 80 1.83 16.69 15.47
CA SER A 80 1.95 17.98 14.77
C SER A 80 0.67 18.39 14.04
N GLY A 81 0.59 19.65 13.59
CA GLY A 81 -0.54 20.15 12.81
C GLY A 81 -1.74 20.59 13.66
N LEU A 82 -1.49 20.90 14.93
CA LEU A 82 -2.51 21.40 15.85
C LEU A 82 -2.70 22.91 15.67
N PRO A 83 -3.86 23.46 16.10
CA PRO A 83 -4.04 24.91 16.17
C PRO A 83 -2.94 25.56 17.00
N ARG A 84 -2.36 26.66 16.49
CA ARG A 84 -1.31 27.39 17.18
C ARG A 84 -1.81 28.00 18.48
N THR A 85 -1.08 27.76 19.57
CA THR A 85 -1.29 28.45 20.84
C THR A 85 -0.86 29.92 20.74
N ALA A 86 -1.26 30.75 21.71
CA ALA A 86 -0.80 32.14 21.80
C ALA A 86 0.72 32.28 21.93
N LYS A 87 1.41 31.24 22.41
CA LYS A 87 2.88 31.18 22.49
C LYS A 87 3.55 30.65 21.21
N GLY A 88 2.76 30.26 20.21
CA GLY A 88 3.24 29.84 18.90
C GLY A 88 3.49 28.33 18.72
N HIS A 89 3.17 27.50 19.71
CA HIS A 89 3.31 26.03 19.58
C HIS A 89 2.14 25.41 18.82
N ASP A 90 2.41 24.45 17.94
CA ASP A 90 1.45 23.70 17.11
C ASP A 90 1.68 22.18 17.15
N MET A 91 2.45 21.72 18.14
CA MET A 91 2.77 20.31 18.33
C MET A 91 2.80 19.92 19.80
N ILE A 92 2.56 18.64 20.07
CA ILE A 92 2.72 18.02 21.38
C ILE A 92 3.79 16.93 21.26
N TRP A 93 4.80 16.97 22.13
CA TRP A 93 5.74 15.89 22.30
C TRP A 93 5.17 14.84 23.26
N VAL A 94 5.01 13.62 22.77
CA VAL A 94 4.45 12.49 23.51
C VAL A 94 5.59 11.56 23.92
N VAL A 95 5.70 11.29 25.21
CA VAL A 95 6.65 10.33 25.78
C VAL A 95 5.88 9.24 26.51
N VAL A 96 6.00 7.99 26.07
CA VAL A 96 5.26 6.85 26.61
C VAL A 96 6.21 5.81 27.17
N ASP A 97 6.05 5.48 28.45
CA ASP A 97 6.71 4.31 29.04
C ASP A 97 6.16 3.02 28.41
N ARG A 98 7.01 2.23 27.77
CA ARG A 98 6.57 1.06 26.99
C ARG A 98 6.02 -0.06 27.86
N LEU A 99 6.42 -0.14 29.13
CA LEU A 99 5.96 -1.15 30.08
C LEU A 99 4.57 -0.81 30.65
N THR A 100 4.44 0.33 31.31
CA THR A 100 3.21 0.74 32.03
C THR A 100 2.17 1.42 31.13
N LYS A 101 2.58 1.86 29.93
CA LYS A 101 1.78 2.72 29.04
C LYS A 101 1.44 4.10 29.60
N SER A 102 2.12 4.53 30.66
CA SER A 102 2.01 5.89 31.16
C SER A 102 2.55 6.88 30.12
N ALA A 103 1.77 7.91 29.81
CA ALA A 103 2.09 8.90 28.78
C ALA A 103 2.28 10.30 29.40
N HIS A 104 3.32 10.99 28.94
CA HIS A 104 3.62 12.37 29.26
C HIS A 104 3.49 13.21 28.00
N PHE A 105 2.70 14.27 28.10
CA PHE A 105 2.44 15.21 27.01
C PHE A 105 3.10 16.55 27.34
N ILE A 106 3.96 17.01 26.44
CA ILE A 106 4.69 18.28 26.58
C ILE A 106 4.23 19.18 25.42
N ALA A 107 3.72 20.36 25.76
CA ALA A 107 3.04 21.29 24.85
C ALA A 107 3.60 22.72 24.97
#